data_AF-A0A1M4Z0T4-F1
#
_entry.id   AF-A0A1M4Z0T4-F1
#
_cell.length_a   1.000
_cell.length_b   1.000
_cell.length_c   1.000
_cell.angle_alpha   90.00
_cell.angle_beta   90.00
_cell.angle_gamma   90.00
#
_symmetry.space_group_name_H-M   'P 1'
#
loop_
_entity.id
_entity.type
_entity.pdbx_description
1 polymer ?
#
loop_
_entity_poly.entity_id
_entity_poly.type
_entity_poly.pdbx_seq_one_letter_code
_entity_poly.pdbx_strand_id
1 'polypeptide(L)'
;MSNAKRNRREFTDEFKKQIVQLYLNGKSKSEIQKEYDLYASTLDRWIKQNQETGSFKAKDNLTDEQKELIELRKRNKQLEMENDILKQAALIMGRK
;
A
#
# COMPACT_ATOMS: atom_id res chain seq x y z
N MET A 1 -22.84 19.68 -5.01
CA MET A 1 -22.69 18.46 -5.83
C MET A 1 -22.25 17.32 -4.92
N SER A 2 -23.03 16.25 -4.84
CA SER A 2 -22.80 15.12 -3.94
C SER A 2 -21.52 14.37 -4.31
N ASN A 3 -20.50 14.41 -3.45
CA ASN A 3 -19.31 13.57 -3.56
C ASN A 3 -19.68 12.14 -3.10
N ALA A 4 -20.47 11.44 -3.90
CA ALA A 4 -20.81 10.05 -3.64
C ALA A 4 -19.54 9.20 -3.82
N LYS A 5 -19.11 8.57 -2.73
CA LYS A 5 -17.93 7.70 -2.69
C LYS A 5 -18.15 6.53 -3.64
N ARG A 6 -17.56 6.59 -4.85
CA ARG A 6 -17.63 5.51 -5.82
C ARG A 6 -17.04 4.24 -5.19
N ASN A 7 -17.75 3.12 -5.34
CA ASN A 7 -17.27 1.83 -4.86
C ASN A 7 -15.90 1.52 -5.48
N ARG A 8 -14.98 1.02 -4.65
CA ARG A 8 -13.62 0.70 -5.09
C ARG A 8 -13.70 -0.49 -6.04
N ARG A 9 -13.28 -0.27 -7.29
CA ARG A 9 -13.12 -1.36 -8.28
C ARG A 9 -11.95 -2.23 -7.84
N GLU A 10 -12.18 -3.54 -7.82
CA GLU A 10 -11.13 -4.55 -7.63
C GLU A 10 -10.78 -5.17 -8.97
N PHE A 11 -9.49 -5.40 -9.18
CA PHE A 11 -8.95 -6.01 -10.38
C PHE A 11 -8.04 -7.16 -9.98
N THR A 12 -8.18 -8.29 -10.65
CA THR A 12 -7.30 -9.46 -10.53
C THR A 12 -5.88 -9.12 -10.96
N ASP A 13 -4.89 -9.81 -10.42
CA ASP A 13 -3.49 -9.54 -10.79
C ASP A 13 -3.19 -9.93 -12.25
N GLU A 14 -3.85 -10.95 -12.78
CA GLU A 14 -3.78 -11.35 -14.19
C GLU A 14 -4.22 -10.23 -15.12
N PHE A 15 -5.37 -9.60 -14.82
CA PHE A 15 -5.86 -8.44 -15.57
C PHE A 15 -4.86 -7.29 -15.54
N LYS A 16 -4.30 -6.96 -14.37
CA LYS A 16 -3.29 -5.89 -14.26
C LYS A 16 -2.05 -6.20 -15.10
N LYS A 17 -1.58 -7.46 -15.10
CA LYS A 17 -0.46 -7.90 -15.95
C LYS A 17 -0.78 -7.71 -17.43
N GLN A 18 -1.95 -8.12 -17.88
CA GLN A 18 -2.37 -7.96 -19.28
C GLN A 18 -2.37 -6.48 -19.69
N ILE A 19 -2.93 -5.60 -18.87
CA ILE A 19 -2.98 -4.17 -19.14
C ILE A 19 -1.57 -3.56 -19.23
N VAL A 20 -0.68 -3.92 -18.30
CA VAL A 20 0.71 -3.46 -18.34
C VAL A 20 1.43 -4.02 -19.56
N GLN A 21 1.18 -5.28 -19.93
CA GLN A 21 1.77 -5.89 -21.12
C GLN A 21 1.34 -5.18 -22.41
N LEU A 22 0.07 -4.75 -22.52
CA LEU A 22 -0.39 -3.93 -23.66
C LEU A 22 0.41 -2.63 -23.79
N TYR A 23 0.68 -1.98 -22.65
CA TYR A 23 1.52 -0.78 -22.64
C TYR A 23 2.97 -1.08 -23.04
N LEU A 24 3.57 -2.14 -22.51
CA LEU A 24 4.93 -2.56 -22.86
C LEU A 24 5.06 -2.97 -24.34
N ASN A 25 3.99 -3.48 -24.93
CA ASN A 25 3.90 -3.81 -26.36
C ASN A 25 3.68 -2.57 -27.26
N GLY A 26 3.71 -1.36 -26.70
CA GLY A 26 3.68 -0.11 -27.46
C GLY A 26 2.33 0.59 -27.56
N LYS A 27 1.27 0.06 -26.92
CA LYS A 27 -0.04 0.73 -26.90
C LYS A 27 0.00 1.96 -26.00
N SER A 28 -0.60 3.06 -26.45
CA SER A 28 -0.55 4.31 -25.69
C SER A 28 -1.41 4.24 -24.42
N LYS A 29 -0.99 4.99 -23.38
CA LYS A 29 -1.76 5.07 -22.12
C LYS A 29 -3.18 5.58 -22.34
N SER A 30 -3.36 6.55 -23.24
CA SER A 30 -4.67 7.16 -23.52
C SER A 30 -5.63 6.18 -24.19
N GLU A 31 -5.14 5.31 -25.09
CA GLU A 31 -5.94 4.25 -25.70
C GLU A 31 -6.36 3.20 -24.66
N ILE A 32 -5.43 2.73 -23.83
CA ILE A 32 -5.72 1.76 -22.77
C ILE A 32 -6.74 2.33 -21.78
N GLN A 33 -6.60 3.59 -21.38
CA GLN A 33 -7.55 4.24 -20.47
C GLN A 33 -8.96 4.28 -21.05
N LYS A 34 -9.10 4.61 -22.34
CA LYS A 34 -10.40 4.68 -23.02
C LYS A 34 -11.03 3.30 -23.21
N GLU A 35 -10.25 2.30 -23.63
CA GLU A 35 -10.75 0.96 -23.95
C GLU A 35 -11.18 0.18 -22.70
N TYR A 36 -10.44 0.31 -21.60
CA TYR A 36 -10.68 -0.45 -20.37
C TYR A 36 -11.35 0.38 -19.27
N ASP A 37 -11.76 1.61 -19.58
CA ASP A 37 -12.30 2.59 -18.63
C ASP A 37 -11.43 2.65 -17.35
N LEU A 38 -10.14 2.93 -17.55
CA LEU A 38 -9.17 3.05 -16.46
C LEU A 38 -8.80 4.52 -16.23
N TYR A 39 -8.74 4.91 -14.97
CA TYR A 39 -8.18 6.19 -14.59
C TYR A 39 -6.66 6.21 -14.84
N ALA A 40 -6.13 7.33 -15.31
CA ALA A 40 -4.70 7.50 -15.57
C ALA A 40 -3.82 7.10 -14.38
N SER A 41 -4.19 7.55 -13.18
CA SER A 41 -3.48 7.23 -11.93
C SER A 41 -3.47 5.73 -11.59
N THR A 42 -4.49 4.98 -12.03
CA THR A 42 -4.53 3.52 -11.82
C THR A 42 -3.56 2.82 -12.74
N LEU A 43 -3.53 3.20 -14.03
CA LEU A 43 -2.61 2.64 -15.00
C LEU A 43 -1.15 2.96 -14.64
N ASP A 44 -0.85 4.21 -14.31
CA ASP A 44 0.50 4.64 -13.91
C ASP A 44 1.00 3.88 -12.69
N ARG A 45 0.13 3.65 -11.71
CA ARG A 45 0.45 2.84 -10.53
C ARG A 45 0.82 1.41 -10.92
N TRP A 46 0.04 0.77 -11.79
CA TRP A 46 0.31 -0.62 -12.18
C TRP A 46 1.60 -0.75 -12.98
N ILE A 47 1.89 0.19 -13.89
CA ILE A 47 3.16 0.22 -14.63
C ILE A 47 4.33 0.33 -13.65
N LYS A 48 4.26 1.28 -12.70
CA LYS A 48 5.30 1.49 -11.69
C LYS A 48 5.52 0.22 -10.85
N GLN A 49 4.45 -0.34 -10.30
CA GLN A 49 4.52 -1.56 -9.48
C GLN A 49 5.13 -2.75 -10.24
N ASN A 50 4.77 -2.91 -11.51
CA ASN A 50 5.31 -3.97 -12.34
C ASN A 50 6.80 -3.76 -12.66
N GLN A 51 7.24 -2.53 -12.88
CA GLN A 51 8.65 -2.19 -13.15
C GLN A 51 9.54 -2.30 -11.91
N GLU A 52 9.04 -1.93 -10.74
CA GLU A 52 9.81 -1.94 -9.49
C GLU A 52 9.97 -3.36 -8.93
N THR A 53 8.87 -4.12 -8.81
CA THR A 53 8.88 -5.39 -8.07
C THR A 53 8.21 -6.55 -8.79
N GLY A 54 7.53 -6.29 -9.91
CA GLY A 54 6.74 -7.29 -10.62
C GLY A 54 5.48 -7.76 -9.87
N SER A 55 5.17 -7.14 -8.71
CA SER A 55 3.99 -7.45 -7.90
C SER A 55 3.07 -6.24 -7.81
N PHE A 56 1.76 -6.45 -7.91
CA PHE A 56 0.76 -5.40 -7.71
C PHE A 56 0.39 -5.20 -6.24
N LYS A 57 0.91 -6.04 -5.35
CA LYS A 57 0.65 -5.95 -3.90
C LYS A 57 1.45 -4.81 -3.31
N ALA A 58 0.78 -3.97 -2.51
CA ALA A 58 1.41 -2.78 -1.93
C ALA A 58 2.57 -3.12 -0.99
N LYS A 59 2.51 -4.27 -0.28
CA LYS A 59 3.57 -4.71 0.63
C LYS A 59 4.88 -5.04 -0.08
N ASP A 60 4.78 -5.58 -1.29
CA ASP A 60 5.95 -6.03 -2.04
C ASP A 60 6.68 -4.82 -2.65
N ASN A 61 5.96 -3.72 -2.91
CA ASN A 61 6.48 -2.45 -3.42
C ASN A 61 6.97 -1.47 -2.33
N LEU A 62 7.15 -1.93 -1.10
CA LEU A 62 7.76 -1.12 -0.04
C LEU A 62 9.29 -1.12 -0.22
N THR A 63 9.92 0.05 -0.14
CA THR A 63 11.38 0.13 -0.04
C THR A 63 11.84 -0.47 1.28
N ASP A 64 13.10 -0.88 1.38
CA ASP A 64 13.63 -1.47 2.61
C ASP A 64 13.59 -0.47 3.77
N GLU A 65 13.86 0.81 3.51
CA GLU A 65 13.68 1.90 4.48
C GLU A 65 12.22 2.00 4.98
N GLN A 66 11.25 1.84 4.08
CA GLN A 66 9.83 1.86 4.48
C GLN A 66 9.45 0.64 5.31
N LYS A 67 10.00 -0.54 5.02
CA LYS A 67 9.79 -1.75 5.81
C LYS A 67 10.37 -1.56 7.22
N GLU A 68 11.62 -1.10 7.30
CA GLU A 68 12.30 -0.83 8.56
C GLU A 68 11.52 0.21 9.39
N LEU A 69 11.05 1.30 8.77
CA LEU A 69 10.24 2.30 9.45
C LEU A 69 8.94 1.71 10.03
N ILE A 70 8.29 0.80 9.32
CA ILE A 70 7.08 0.12 9.81
C ILE A 70 7.41 -0.78 11.01
N GLU A 71 8.52 -1.51 10.95
CA GLU A 71 8.97 -2.37 12.05
C GLU A 71 9.35 -1.56 13.29
N LEU A 72 10.14 -0.49 13.11
CA LEU A 72 10.52 0.42 14.19
C LEU A 72 9.31 1.05 14.85
N ARG A 73 8.31 1.50 14.07
CA ARG A 73 7.06 2.05 14.64
C ARG A 73 6.29 1.02 15.45
N LYS A 74 6.21 -0.24 14.99
CA LYS A 74 5.58 -1.32 15.75
C LYS A 74 6.33 -1.59 17.05
N ARG A 75 7.66 -1.67 16.98
CA ARG A 75 8.50 -1.94 18.16
C ARG A 75 8.40 -0.80 19.17
N ASN A 76 8.44 0.44 18.71
CA ASN A 76 8.30 1.62 19.56
C ASN A 76 6.95 1.62 20.29
N LYS A 77 5.85 1.38 19.58
CA LYS A 77 4.52 1.25 20.19
C LYS A 77 4.46 0.14 21.24
N GLN A 78 5.09 -1.00 20.97
CA GLN A 78 5.16 -2.09 21.95
C GLN A 78 5.93 -1.67 23.21
N LEU A 79 7.08 -1.01 23.04
CA LEU A 79 7.90 -0.51 24.15
C LEU A 79 7.16 0.56 24.97
N GLU A 80 6.41 1.45 24.33
CA GLU A 80 5.55 2.43 25.01
C GLU A 80 4.51 1.72 25.89
N MET A 81 3.84 0.70 25.36
CA MET A 81 2.88 -0.10 26.12
C MET A 81 3.54 -0.84 27.30
N GLU A 82 4.69 -1.47 27.08
CA GLU A 82 5.46 -2.13 28.15
C GLU A 82 5.88 -1.13 29.23
N ASN A 83 6.33 0.07 28.84
CA ASN A 83 6.70 1.13 29.76
C ASN A 83 5.50 1.61 30.59
N ASP A 84 4.33 1.76 29.98
CA ASP A 84 3.11 2.13 30.68
C ASP A 84 2.68 1.07 31.68
N ILE A 85 2.75 -0.22 31.32
CA ILE A 85 2.47 -1.33 32.25
C ILE A 85 3.44 -1.28 33.44
N LEU A 86 4.73 -1.09 33.19
CA LEU A 86 5.75 -1.01 34.25
C LEU A 86 5.52 0.20 35.17
N LYS A 87 5.15 1.37 34.62
CA LYS A 87 4.77 2.54 35.42
C LYS A 87 3.57 2.26 36.30
N GLN A 88 2.53 1.62 35.77
CA GLN A 88 1.35 1.23 36.55
C GLN A 88 1.72 0.26 37.68
N ALA A 89 2.55 -0.76 37.38
CA ALA A 89 3.02 -1.71 38.39
C ALA A 89 3.83 -1.02 39.50
N ALA A 90 4.73 -0.10 39.15
CA ALA A 90 5.52 0.67 40.12
C ALA A 90 4.63 1.53 41.04
N LEU A 91 3.59 2.17 40.50
CA LEU A 91 2.62 2.94 41.29
C LEU A 91 1.84 2.06 42.26
N ILE A 92 1.48 0.84 41.87
CA ILE A 92 0.78 -0.12 42.74
C ILE A 92 1.72 -0.60 43.86
N MET A 93 2.97 -0.95 43.53
CA MET A 93 3.95 -1.46 44.50
C MET A 93 4.42 -0.38 45.49
N GLY A 94 4.58 0.88 45.05
CA GLY A 94 5.02 1.98 45.91
C GLY A 94 3.97 2.53 46.87
N ARG A 95 2.73 2.03 46.82
CA ARG A 95 1.64 2.39 47.73
C ARG A 95 1.49 1.42 48.91
N LYS A 96 2.42 0.48 49.07
CA LYS A 96 2.44 -0.53 50.14
C LYS A 96 3.42 -0.15 51.23
#